data_AF-A0A9P9Q2M2-F1
#
_entry.id   AF-A0A9P9Q2M2-F1
#
_cell.length_a   1.000
_cell.length_b   1.000
_cell.length_c   1.000
_cell.angle_alpha   90.00
_cell.angle_beta   90.00
_cell.angle_gamma   90.00
#
_symmetry.space_group_name_H-M   'P 1'
#
loop_
_entity.id
_entity.type
_entity.pdbx_description
1 polymer ?
#
loop_
_entity_poly.entity_id
_entity_poly.type
_entity_poly.pdbx_seq_one_letter_code
_entity_poly.pdbx_strand_id
1 'polypeptide(L)'
;MSHSPAHDQQHRPHPTHRLSLLKSPLLKEQPVTAVATPYDPSQNHSHSYPEAGTWIPGGVNDGAMHQTPQFQRHEEATTIELFYDLFFVANLTTFTSLHKINGPSALRSYSGFFCLLWFTWCQVSLFDVRFVADSILERIAKACQFGVMIGLAVVGPKFDPGNQYYSTFQTLAIILGFSRFVLSLQYLVVLFHVRKFKKSKTPMFLLSLLYLIASVIYFCTYFGFKADASSKSYVYIAWYMIAVIETSLNIIITSWWKVVSFKGTHLVQRMTLLTLIILGEGIIVICKSITSIVKNETASVAWSAAAIGAVLSAVMIVYFLYMIYFDWYNHQHFGSVRSQIWAILHFPLHLTLVLMVEGASQFIVWRKLIEVLDRLERFFVHAIEIWRDDPSTTFADLQNSLNDTVTAIFYDFPPTYTQTWIDVDGYLALVGDMDISVDETVTAVDDLFLTVQNSLFDTYGIKTPEGKEDAYSVSDPSTTTNKAEDVFQLVFVYFFLCSGLTLLLMNTLRFLSKRDRSLTDTLRMVFNAVVGLVLCLIAAVVNTNAGHNFMRSSAVLPTVAVALAVVLFVNHVHRFWGRHAMKG
;
A
#
# COMPACT_ATOMS: atom_id res chain seq x y z
N MET A 1 0.22 -5.58 75.39
CA MET A 1 -0.01 -4.13 75.23
C MET A 1 0.66 -3.71 73.93
N SER A 2 0.04 -3.20 72.88
CA SER A 2 -1.35 -2.90 72.51
C SER A 2 -1.43 -3.00 70.99
N HIS A 3 -2.48 -3.63 70.46
CA HIS A 3 -2.74 -3.74 69.02
C HIS A 3 -2.84 -2.36 68.35
N SER A 4 -2.20 -2.22 67.20
CA SER A 4 -2.47 -1.14 66.23
C SER A 4 -3.22 -1.76 65.05
N PRO A 5 -4.39 -1.25 64.64
CA PRO A 5 -5.17 -1.83 63.55
C PRO A 5 -4.62 -1.38 62.20
N ALA A 6 -4.50 -2.35 61.29
CA ALA A 6 -4.12 -2.13 59.90
C ALA A 6 -5.15 -1.22 59.21
N HIS A 7 -4.64 -0.21 58.50
CA HIS A 7 -5.42 0.57 57.54
C HIS A 7 -5.75 -0.31 56.33
N ASP A 8 -6.98 -0.80 56.25
CA ASP A 8 -7.60 -1.27 55.02
C ASP A 8 -7.73 -0.09 54.05
N GLN A 9 -6.81 0.02 53.10
CA GLN A 9 -7.06 0.78 51.88
C GLN A 9 -8.11 0.03 51.05
N GLN A 10 -9.38 0.39 51.23
CA GLN A 10 -10.45 0.02 50.32
C GLN A 10 -10.08 0.49 48.90
N HIS A 11 -9.62 -0.44 48.07
CA HIS A 11 -9.70 -0.33 46.62
C HIS A 11 -11.18 -0.12 46.27
N ARG A 12 -11.58 1.14 46.04
CA ARG A 12 -12.86 1.43 45.39
C ARG A 12 -12.81 0.78 43.99
N PRO A 13 -13.71 -0.14 43.66
CA PRO A 13 -13.78 -0.66 42.31
C PRO A 13 -14.07 0.51 41.37
N HIS A 14 -13.25 0.68 40.32
CA HIS A 14 -13.61 1.53 39.20
C HIS A 14 -15.03 1.12 38.75
N PRO A 15 -15.99 2.06 38.61
CA PRO A 15 -17.33 1.70 38.18
C PRO A 15 -17.22 1.04 36.80
N THR A 16 -17.52 -0.26 36.76
CA THR A 16 -17.67 -1.01 35.52
C THR A 16 -18.89 -0.45 34.81
N HIS A 17 -18.67 0.51 33.92
CA HIS A 17 -19.73 1.11 33.14
C HIS A 17 -20.33 -0.01 32.26
N ARG A 18 -21.50 -0.53 32.65
CA ARG A 18 -22.21 -1.54 31.85
C ARG A 18 -22.44 -0.98 30.44
N LEU A 19 -22.14 -1.79 29.42
CA LEU A 19 -22.36 -1.43 28.02
C LEU A 19 -23.86 -1.23 27.78
N SER A 20 -24.24 -0.03 27.35
CA SER A 20 -25.61 0.26 26.96
C SER A 20 -25.89 -0.31 25.57
N LEU A 21 -27.11 -0.85 25.36
CA LEU A 21 -27.56 -1.35 24.06
C LEU A 21 -27.47 -0.27 22.96
N LEU A 22 -27.83 0.96 23.31
CA LEU A 22 -27.78 2.13 22.45
C LEU A 22 -27.19 3.31 23.25
N LYS A 23 -26.01 3.79 22.87
CA LYS A 23 -25.38 4.97 23.50
C LYS A 23 -25.55 6.16 22.57
N SER A 24 -25.96 7.31 23.13
CA SER A 24 -26.05 8.54 22.35
C SER A 24 -24.65 9.01 21.94
N PRO A 25 -24.43 9.37 20.66
CA PRO A 25 -23.18 9.97 20.21
C PRO A 25 -23.06 11.46 20.59
N LEU A 26 -24.05 12.01 21.30
CA LEU A 26 -24.05 13.41 21.74
C LEU A 26 -23.38 13.56 23.11
N LEU A 27 -22.70 14.70 23.31
CA LEU A 27 -22.26 15.13 24.64
C LEU A 27 -23.50 15.38 25.52
N LYS A 28 -23.51 14.81 26.73
CA LYS A 28 -24.51 15.15 27.76
C LYS A 28 -24.01 16.37 28.52
N GLU A 29 -24.87 17.35 28.78
CA GLU A 29 -24.60 18.41 29.77
C GLU A 29 -24.24 17.74 31.11
N GLN A 30 -23.06 18.03 31.65
CA GLN A 30 -22.87 17.90 33.08
C GLN A 30 -23.64 19.07 33.70
N PRO A 31 -24.63 18.84 34.58
CA PRO A 31 -25.15 19.93 35.37
C PRO A 31 -23.96 20.50 36.15
N VAL A 32 -23.66 21.78 35.98
CA VAL A 32 -22.81 22.51 36.91
C VAL A 32 -23.58 22.51 38.23
N THR A 33 -23.46 21.45 39.02
CA THR A 33 -23.70 21.54 40.45
C THR A 33 -22.61 22.46 40.97
N ALA A 34 -22.91 23.76 40.99
CA ALA A 34 -22.26 24.68 41.90
C ALA A 34 -22.58 24.17 43.31
N VAL A 35 -21.81 23.20 43.79
CA VAL A 35 -21.67 22.98 45.22
C VAL A 35 -20.83 24.17 45.67
N ALA A 36 -21.51 25.22 46.10
CA ALA A 36 -20.89 26.26 46.89
C ALA A 36 -20.35 25.57 48.16
N THR A 37 -19.07 25.19 48.14
CA THR A 37 -18.35 24.89 49.38
C THR A 37 -18.28 26.19 50.18
N PRO A 38 -18.72 26.21 51.45
CA PRO A 38 -18.54 27.38 52.29
C PRO A 38 -17.04 27.70 52.36
N TYR A 39 -16.72 28.96 52.11
CA TYR A 39 -15.39 29.51 52.30
C TYR A 39 -15.01 29.40 53.79
N ASP A 40 -14.09 28.49 54.11
CA ASP A 40 -13.42 28.42 55.41
C ASP A 40 -12.10 29.23 55.30
N PRO A 41 -11.94 30.35 56.04
CA PRO A 41 -10.76 31.20 55.90
C PRO A 41 -9.48 30.63 56.51
N SER A 42 -9.43 29.35 56.91
CA SER A 42 -8.40 28.86 57.83
C SER A 42 -7.54 27.69 57.35
N GLN A 43 -7.11 27.64 56.09
CA GLN A 43 -5.98 26.76 55.72
C GLN A 43 -4.99 27.42 54.75
N ASN A 44 -3.87 27.83 55.35
CA ASN A 44 -2.68 28.34 54.70
C ASN A 44 -1.72 27.17 54.45
N HIS A 45 -1.66 26.62 53.23
CA HIS A 45 -0.53 25.79 52.83
C HIS A 45 -0.15 26.00 51.36
N SER A 46 1.08 26.49 51.22
CA SER A 46 1.86 26.72 50.02
C SER A 46 2.18 25.43 49.27
N HIS A 47 1.77 25.32 48.00
CA HIS A 47 2.54 24.58 46.98
C HIS A 47 2.29 25.19 45.60
N SER A 48 3.35 25.78 45.08
CA SER A 48 3.48 26.39 43.76
C SER A 48 3.70 25.33 42.66
N TYR A 49 2.78 25.28 41.69
CA TYR A 49 3.01 24.78 40.34
C TYR A 49 2.48 25.80 39.33
N PRO A 50 3.14 26.00 38.17
CA PRO A 50 2.82 27.10 37.26
C PRO A 50 1.51 26.86 36.52
N GLU A 51 0.65 27.88 36.51
CA GLU A 51 -0.63 27.93 35.79
C GLU A 51 -0.44 27.66 34.29
N ALA A 52 -1.05 26.58 33.81
CA ALA A 52 -1.44 26.46 32.41
C ALA A 52 -2.67 27.35 32.20
N GLY A 53 -2.47 28.50 31.55
CA GLY A 53 -3.53 29.48 31.29
C GLY A 53 -4.74 28.86 30.60
N THR A 54 -5.82 28.70 31.36
CA THR A 54 -7.16 28.47 30.86
C THR A 54 -7.61 29.71 30.11
N TRP A 55 -7.57 29.66 28.78
CA TRP A 55 -8.34 30.58 27.95
C TRP A 55 -9.82 30.37 28.28
N ILE A 56 -10.42 31.29 29.05
CA ILE A 56 -11.86 31.37 29.25
C ILE A 56 -12.44 32.08 28.01
N PRO A 57 -13.21 31.42 27.13
CA PRO A 57 -13.96 32.14 26.12
C PRO A 57 -15.05 32.91 26.85
N GLY A 58 -14.98 34.24 26.80
CA GLY A 58 -16.01 35.11 27.35
C GLY A 58 -17.40 34.74 26.84
N GLY A 59 -18.35 34.68 27.78
CA GLY A 59 -19.79 34.81 27.58
C GLY A 59 -20.37 34.12 26.35
N VAL A 60 -20.50 32.79 26.38
CA VAL A 60 -21.36 32.10 25.41
C VAL A 60 -22.80 32.27 25.85
N ASN A 61 -23.58 33.01 25.05
CA ASN A 61 -25.03 33.08 25.15
C ASN A 61 -25.64 31.66 25.21
N ASP A 62 -26.22 31.28 26.35
CA ASP A 62 -26.87 30.00 26.59
C ASP A 62 -27.97 29.66 25.56
N GLY A 63 -28.57 30.66 24.91
CA GLY A 63 -29.59 30.47 23.86
C GLY A 63 -29.08 29.85 22.54
N ALA A 64 -27.76 29.87 22.27
CA ALA A 64 -27.21 29.34 21.02
C ALA A 64 -26.92 27.82 21.06
N MET A 65 -26.69 27.24 22.24
CA MET A 65 -26.38 25.80 22.40
C MET A 65 -27.58 24.89 22.11
N HIS A 66 -28.82 25.36 22.29
CA HIS A 66 -30.01 24.56 22.03
C HIS A 66 -30.27 24.23 20.54
N GLN A 67 -29.56 24.85 19.60
CA GLN A 67 -29.83 24.68 18.17
C GLN A 67 -28.88 23.73 17.42
N THR A 68 -27.74 23.35 17.99
CA THR A 68 -26.75 22.49 17.33
C THR A 68 -26.20 21.43 18.27
N PRO A 69 -26.48 20.12 18.03
CA PRO A 69 -25.94 19.06 18.86
C PRO A 69 -24.43 18.94 18.68
N GLN A 70 -23.69 18.80 19.78
CA GLN A 70 -22.26 18.48 19.76
C GLN A 70 -22.06 16.97 19.89
N PHE A 71 -21.38 16.36 18.92
CA PHE A 71 -21.00 14.95 18.95
C PHE A 71 -19.79 14.74 19.87
N GLN A 72 -19.70 13.58 20.51
CA GLN A 72 -18.49 13.14 21.20
C GLN A 72 -17.38 13.02 20.16
N ARG A 73 -16.32 13.79 20.35
CA ARG A 73 -15.13 13.77 19.50
C ARG A 73 -14.01 13.13 20.28
N HIS A 74 -13.35 12.18 19.66
CA HIS A 74 -12.11 11.62 20.17
C HIS A 74 -10.99 12.42 19.52
N GLU A 75 -10.08 12.95 20.34
CA GLU A 75 -8.90 13.67 19.84
C GLU A 75 -7.87 12.69 19.25
N GLU A 76 -7.96 11.41 19.63
CA GLU A 76 -7.07 10.34 19.19
C GLU A 76 -7.83 9.16 18.58
N ALA A 77 -7.17 8.45 17.66
CA ALA A 77 -7.67 7.19 17.10
C ALA A 77 -7.86 6.13 18.18
N THR A 78 -9.03 5.52 18.20
CA THR A 78 -9.36 4.44 19.13
C THR A 78 -8.70 3.13 18.71
N THR A 79 -8.46 2.23 19.66
CA THR A 79 -7.79 0.94 19.40
C THR A 79 -8.58 0.07 18.41
N ILE A 80 -9.91 0.17 18.39
CA ILE A 80 -10.77 -0.57 17.45
C ILE A 80 -10.67 -0.04 16.01
N GLU A 81 -10.44 1.26 15.84
CA GLU A 81 -10.20 1.85 14.52
C GLU A 81 -8.86 1.39 13.96
N LEU A 82 -7.80 1.43 14.77
CA LEU A 82 -6.50 0.88 14.39
C LEU A 82 -6.59 -0.63 14.08
N PHE A 83 -7.37 -1.38 14.86
CA PHE A 83 -7.59 -2.79 14.59
C PHE A 83 -8.28 -3.03 13.23
N TYR A 84 -9.21 -2.16 12.81
CA TYR A 84 -9.80 -2.21 11.47
C TYR A 84 -8.79 -1.91 10.36
N ASP A 85 -7.87 -0.96 10.58
CA ASP A 85 -6.79 -0.65 9.65
C ASP A 85 -5.85 -1.87 9.45
N LEU A 86 -5.71 -2.74 10.47
CA LEU A 86 -4.96 -4.00 10.34
C LEU A 86 -5.64 -5.02 9.41
N PHE A 87 -6.98 -5.06 9.36
CA PHE A 87 -7.68 -5.93 8.40
C PHE A 87 -7.53 -5.42 6.97
N PHE A 88 -7.48 -4.09 6.78
CA PHE A 88 -7.17 -3.49 5.50
C PHE A 88 -5.77 -3.93 5.01
N VAL A 89 -4.74 -3.83 5.86
CA VAL A 89 -3.39 -4.20 5.43
C VAL A 89 -3.25 -5.70 5.21
N ALA A 90 -3.88 -6.56 6.02
CA ALA A 90 -3.86 -8.01 5.82
C ALA A 90 -4.44 -8.44 4.46
N ASN A 91 -5.49 -7.76 4.00
CA ASN A 91 -6.03 -7.93 2.65
C ASN A 91 -4.97 -7.59 1.59
N LEU A 92 -4.30 -6.45 1.75
CA LEU A 92 -3.25 -5.99 0.85
C LEU A 92 -2.07 -6.96 0.81
N THR A 93 -1.60 -7.44 1.96
CA THR A 93 -0.51 -8.42 2.07
C THR A 93 -0.83 -9.71 1.35
N THR A 94 -2.06 -10.23 1.56
CA THR A 94 -2.51 -11.47 0.94
C THR A 94 -2.61 -11.31 -0.57
N PHE A 95 -3.22 -10.21 -1.01
CA PHE A 95 -3.38 -9.91 -2.43
C PHE A 95 -2.03 -9.77 -3.15
N THR A 96 -1.10 -9.01 -2.56
CA THR A 96 0.25 -8.79 -3.10
C THR A 96 1.07 -10.08 -3.18
N SER A 97 0.88 -11.00 -2.22
CA SER A 97 1.58 -12.28 -2.23
C SER A 97 1.08 -13.24 -3.32
N LEU A 98 -0.19 -13.10 -3.72
CA LEU A 98 -0.83 -13.98 -4.71
C LEU A 98 -0.79 -13.41 -6.14
N HIS A 99 -0.82 -12.10 -6.29
CA HIS A 99 -0.82 -11.40 -7.59
C HIS A 99 0.48 -10.63 -7.79
N LYS A 100 1.52 -11.35 -8.23
CA LYS A 100 2.76 -10.72 -8.72
C LYS A 100 2.42 -9.82 -9.93
N ILE A 101 2.93 -8.59 -9.91
CA ILE A 101 2.64 -7.59 -10.95
C ILE A 101 3.52 -7.85 -12.16
N ASN A 102 3.16 -8.86 -12.95
CA ASN A 102 3.97 -9.34 -14.08
C ASN A 102 3.46 -8.90 -15.45
N GLY A 103 2.42 -8.06 -15.51
CA GLY A 103 1.86 -7.63 -16.78
C GLY A 103 0.90 -6.45 -16.62
N PRO A 104 0.58 -5.72 -17.71
CA PRO A 104 -0.31 -4.56 -17.65
C PRO A 104 -1.71 -4.92 -17.12
N SER A 105 -2.20 -6.13 -17.44
CA SER A 105 -3.46 -6.64 -16.88
C SER A 105 -3.36 -6.84 -15.38
N ALA A 106 -2.29 -7.48 -14.88
CA ALA A 106 -2.06 -7.70 -13.46
C ALA A 106 -1.93 -6.36 -12.69
N LEU A 107 -1.21 -5.38 -13.24
CA LEU A 107 -1.12 -4.03 -12.65
C LEU A 107 -2.50 -3.35 -12.55
N ARG A 108 -3.34 -3.52 -13.58
CA ARG A 108 -4.71 -3.00 -13.57
C ARG A 108 -5.59 -3.71 -12.55
N SER A 109 -5.50 -5.04 -12.44
CA SER A 109 -6.20 -5.84 -11.43
C SER A 109 -5.76 -5.43 -10.02
N TYR A 110 -4.46 -5.25 -9.79
CA TYR A 110 -3.91 -4.79 -8.52
C TYR A 110 -4.44 -3.41 -8.12
N SER A 111 -4.33 -2.44 -9.03
CA SER A 111 -4.81 -1.07 -8.80
C SER A 111 -6.32 -1.02 -8.59
N GLY A 112 -7.07 -1.86 -9.32
CA GLY A 112 -8.51 -2.01 -9.17
C GLY A 112 -8.93 -2.58 -7.82
N PHE A 113 -8.30 -3.67 -7.38
CA PHE A 113 -8.57 -4.25 -6.07
C PHE A 113 -8.22 -3.29 -4.93
N PHE A 114 -7.05 -2.65 -5.01
CA PHE A 114 -6.64 -1.61 -4.06
C PHE A 114 -7.66 -0.48 -3.97
N CYS A 115 -8.20 -0.03 -5.12
CA CYS A 115 -9.23 1.00 -5.18
C CYS A 115 -10.50 0.58 -4.41
N LEU A 116 -11.03 -0.62 -4.65
CA LEU A 116 -12.21 -1.12 -3.95
C LEU A 116 -11.98 -1.26 -2.44
N LEU A 117 -10.80 -1.75 -2.06
CA LEU A 117 -10.40 -1.92 -0.67
C LEU A 117 -10.26 -0.57 0.04
N TRP A 118 -9.57 0.40 -0.58
CA TRP A 118 -9.32 1.74 -0.02
C TRP A 118 -10.62 2.53 0.12
N PHE A 119 -11.49 2.55 -0.89
CA PHE A 119 -12.75 3.28 -0.79
C PHE A 119 -13.69 2.66 0.25
N THR A 120 -13.74 1.33 0.35
CA THR A 120 -14.52 0.65 1.40
C THR A 120 -14.02 1.01 2.80
N TRP A 121 -12.70 0.96 3.01
CA TRP A 121 -12.07 1.41 4.25
C TRP A 121 -12.37 2.89 4.54
N CYS A 122 -12.25 3.75 3.53
CA CYS A 122 -12.43 5.19 3.67
C CYS A 122 -13.85 5.55 4.09
N GLN A 123 -14.89 4.94 3.49
CA GLN A 123 -16.28 5.21 3.87
C GLN A 123 -16.57 4.86 5.33
N VAL A 124 -16.10 3.69 5.77
CA VAL A 124 -16.23 3.25 7.17
C VAL A 124 -15.47 4.19 8.10
N SER A 125 -14.25 4.57 7.71
CA SER A 125 -13.40 5.43 8.53
C SER A 125 -13.95 6.85 8.68
N LEU A 126 -14.53 7.41 7.61
CA LEU A 126 -15.22 8.69 7.65
C LEU A 126 -16.45 8.66 8.56
N PHE A 127 -17.12 7.50 8.73
CA PHE A 127 -18.20 7.36 9.69
C PHE A 127 -17.66 7.33 11.13
N ASP A 128 -16.69 6.45 11.41
CA ASP A 128 -16.16 6.24 12.77
C ASP A 128 -15.66 7.56 13.38
N VAL A 129 -14.88 8.31 12.61
CA VAL A 129 -14.23 9.56 13.03
C VAL A 129 -15.25 10.63 13.48
N ARG A 130 -16.51 10.53 13.04
CA ARG A 130 -17.55 11.53 13.34
C ARG A 130 -18.56 11.07 14.38
N PHE A 131 -18.92 9.79 14.40
CA PHE A 131 -20.11 9.35 15.13
C PHE A 131 -19.92 8.12 16.00
N VAL A 132 -18.71 7.54 16.07
CA VAL A 132 -18.49 6.35 16.88
C VAL A 132 -18.83 6.63 18.34
N ALA A 133 -19.74 5.83 18.89
CA ALA A 133 -20.12 5.88 20.29
C ALA A 133 -20.24 4.44 20.79
N ASP A 134 -19.41 4.10 21.78
CA ASP A 134 -19.29 2.71 22.24
C ASP A 134 -20.64 2.18 22.76
N SER A 135 -21.23 1.25 22.01
CA SER A 135 -22.53 0.64 22.25
C SER A 135 -22.58 -0.75 21.60
N ILE A 136 -23.53 -1.58 22.03
CA ILE A 136 -23.65 -2.95 21.51
C ILE A 136 -23.95 -2.95 20.00
N LEU A 137 -24.88 -2.10 19.54
CA LEU A 137 -25.20 -2.01 18.11
C LEU A 137 -24.00 -1.55 17.27
N GLU A 138 -23.21 -0.59 17.78
CA GLU A 138 -22.03 -0.13 17.06
C GLU A 138 -20.95 -1.22 17.00
N ARG A 139 -20.78 -2.01 18.07
CA ARG A 139 -19.88 -3.18 18.06
C ARG A 139 -20.34 -4.27 17.09
N ILE A 140 -21.65 -4.53 16.98
CA ILE A 140 -22.19 -5.48 15.99
C ILE A 140 -21.96 -4.96 14.57
N ALA A 141 -22.26 -3.69 14.31
CA ALA A 141 -22.00 -3.09 13.01
C ALA A 141 -20.50 -3.16 12.66
N LYS A 142 -19.62 -2.95 13.64
CA LYS A 142 -18.17 -3.06 13.44
C LYS A 142 -17.72 -4.48 13.17
N ALA A 143 -18.30 -5.47 13.86
CA ALA A 143 -18.10 -6.89 13.56
C ALA A 143 -18.52 -7.23 12.13
N CYS A 144 -19.65 -6.69 11.65
CA CYS A 144 -20.05 -6.83 10.25
C CYS A 144 -19.04 -6.21 9.28
N GLN A 145 -18.46 -5.04 9.61
CA GLN A 145 -17.42 -4.42 8.77
C GLN A 145 -16.10 -5.22 8.78
N PHE A 146 -15.73 -5.89 9.88
CA PHE A 146 -14.63 -6.87 9.85
C PHE A 146 -14.95 -8.05 8.93
N GLY A 147 -16.18 -8.56 8.99
CA GLY A 147 -16.66 -9.60 8.07
C GLY A 147 -16.57 -9.20 6.60
N VAL A 148 -16.90 -7.94 6.27
CA VAL A 148 -16.71 -7.38 4.92
C VAL A 148 -15.24 -7.43 4.50
N MET A 149 -14.32 -7.02 5.38
CA MET A 149 -12.88 -7.05 5.08
C MET A 149 -12.36 -8.48 4.87
N ILE A 150 -12.82 -9.45 5.66
CA ILE A 150 -12.49 -10.86 5.42
C ILE A 150 -13.09 -11.35 4.10
N GLY A 151 -14.32 -10.93 3.78
CA GLY A 151 -14.94 -11.24 2.49
C GLY A 151 -14.12 -10.75 1.30
N LEU A 152 -13.56 -9.54 1.37
CA LEU A 152 -12.66 -9.00 0.35
C LEU A 152 -11.40 -9.85 0.19
N ALA A 153 -10.85 -10.39 1.29
CA ALA A 153 -9.67 -11.25 1.27
C ALA A 153 -9.95 -12.59 0.59
N VAL A 154 -11.18 -13.13 0.75
CA VAL A 154 -11.60 -14.40 0.13
C VAL A 154 -11.73 -14.27 -1.39
N VAL A 155 -12.22 -13.13 -1.89
CA VAL A 155 -12.39 -12.90 -3.34
C VAL A 155 -11.11 -12.42 -4.03
N GLY A 156 -10.20 -11.79 -3.28
CA GLY A 156 -8.92 -11.27 -3.76
C GLY A 156 -8.13 -12.22 -4.67
N PRO A 157 -7.87 -13.49 -4.27
CA PRO A 157 -7.10 -14.47 -5.05
C PRO A 157 -7.58 -14.72 -6.49
N LYS A 158 -8.87 -14.51 -6.77
CA LYS A 158 -9.47 -14.74 -8.09
C LYS A 158 -9.97 -13.45 -8.76
N PHE A 159 -9.52 -12.31 -8.26
CA PHE A 159 -9.94 -11.01 -8.80
C PHE A 159 -9.13 -10.67 -10.06
N ASP A 160 -9.76 -10.87 -11.21
CA ASP A 160 -9.23 -10.44 -12.50
C ASP A 160 -10.33 -9.78 -13.36
N PRO A 161 -10.29 -8.46 -13.59
CA PRO A 161 -11.19 -7.77 -14.50
C PRO A 161 -11.05 -8.21 -15.97
N GLY A 162 -9.89 -8.77 -16.36
CA GLY A 162 -9.62 -9.28 -17.69
C GLY A 162 -10.25 -10.65 -17.95
N ASN A 163 -10.22 -11.52 -16.92
CA ASN A 163 -10.82 -12.85 -16.89
C ASN A 163 -11.85 -12.97 -15.75
N GLN A 164 -13.08 -12.51 -16.01
CA GLN A 164 -14.10 -12.36 -14.99
C GLN A 164 -14.71 -13.69 -14.55
N TYR A 165 -14.22 -14.23 -13.43
CA TYR A 165 -14.86 -15.36 -12.77
C TYR A 165 -16.20 -14.93 -12.15
N TYR A 166 -17.32 -15.29 -12.79
CA TYR A 166 -18.65 -14.76 -12.44
C TYR A 166 -18.98 -14.90 -10.94
N SER A 167 -18.68 -16.04 -10.32
CA SER A 167 -18.96 -16.29 -8.90
C SER A 167 -18.19 -15.33 -8.00
N THR A 168 -16.91 -15.09 -8.27
CA THR A 168 -16.08 -14.13 -7.51
C THR A 168 -16.64 -12.71 -7.61
N PHE A 169 -17.03 -12.28 -8.81
CA PHE A 169 -17.56 -10.93 -9.04
C PHE A 169 -18.96 -10.75 -8.43
N GLN A 170 -19.80 -11.77 -8.46
CA GLN A 170 -21.10 -11.81 -7.77
C GLN A 170 -20.93 -11.71 -6.25
N THR A 171 -20.02 -12.49 -5.66
CA THR A 171 -19.71 -12.42 -4.24
C THR A 171 -19.18 -11.05 -3.86
N LEU A 172 -18.30 -10.46 -4.66
CA LEU A 172 -17.77 -9.11 -4.45
C LEU A 172 -18.89 -8.05 -4.49
N ALA A 173 -19.84 -8.14 -5.43
CA ALA A 173 -21.01 -7.26 -5.48
C ALA A 173 -21.84 -7.32 -4.18
N ILE A 174 -22.07 -8.53 -3.66
CA ILE A 174 -22.79 -8.75 -2.40
C ILE A 174 -22.01 -8.14 -1.22
N ILE A 175 -20.70 -8.36 -1.14
CA ILE A 175 -19.84 -7.83 -0.07
C ILE A 175 -19.87 -6.29 -0.06
N LEU A 176 -19.70 -5.67 -1.23
CA LEU A 176 -19.75 -4.21 -1.38
C LEU A 176 -21.15 -3.68 -1.00
N GLY A 177 -22.22 -4.30 -1.50
CA GLY A 177 -23.60 -3.92 -1.18
C GLY A 177 -23.90 -4.03 0.32
N PHE A 178 -23.44 -5.11 0.95
CA PHE A 178 -23.62 -5.36 2.38
C PHE A 178 -22.86 -4.33 3.24
N SER A 179 -21.64 -3.97 2.88
CA SER A 179 -20.88 -2.94 3.57
C SER A 179 -21.62 -1.59 3.62
N ARG A 180 -22.20 -1.18 2.48
CA ARG A 180 -22.97 0.07 2.35
C ARG A 180 -24.32 -0.01 3.06
N PHE A 181 -24.94 -1.19 3.09
CA PHE A 181 -26.14 -1.44 3.87
C PHE A 181 -25.88 -1.24 5.36
N VAL A 182 -24.82 -1.84 5.90
CA VAL A 182 -24.43 -1.66 7.32
C VAL A 182 -24.15 -0.20 7.62
N LEU A 183 -23.41 0.51 6.75
CA LEU A 183 -23.18 1.96 6.91
C LEU A 183 -24.48 2.76 6.93
N SER A 184 -25.41 2.47 6.02
CA SER A 184 -26.72 3.11 5.97
C SER A 184 -27.48 2.96 7.30
N LEU A 185 -27.46 1.77 7.90
CA LEU A 185 -28.05 1.50 9.21
C LEU A 185 -27.35 2.28 10.33
N GLN A 186 -26.02 2.37 10.31
CA GLN A 186 -25.27 3.15 11.29
C GLN A 186 -25.64 4.64 11.23
N TYR A 187 -25.74 5.24 10.04
CA TYR A 187 -26.24 6.61 9.88
C TYR A 187 -27.70 6.77 10.33
N LEU A 188 -28.55 5.75 10.13
CA LEU A 188 -29.94 5.77 10.58
C LEU A 188 -30.02 5.74 12.11
N VAL A 189 -29.17 4.97 12.78
CA VAL A 189 -29.05 4.97 14.25
C VAL A 189 -28.65 6.35 14.76
N VAL A 190 -27.67 7.01 14.12
CA VAL A 190 -27.29 8.39 14.49
C VAL A 190 -28.44 9.36 14.23
N LEU A 191 -29.13 9.25 13.10
CA LEU A 191 -30.32 10.04 12.75
C LEU A 191 -31.41 9.92 13.83
N PHE A 192 -31.65 8.72 14.36
CA PHE A 192 -32.63 8.49 15.42
C PHE A 192 -32.31 9.29 16.70
N HIS A 193 -31.03 9.46 17.04
CA HIS A 193 -30.60 10.27 18.18
C HIS A 193 -30.71 11.77 17.92
N VAL A 194 -30.40 12.22 16.70
CA VAL A 194 -30.41 13.65 16.34
C VAL A 194 -31.74 14.14 15.78
N ARG A 195 -32.79 13.29 15.72
CA ARG A 195 -34.10 13.60 15.11
C ARG A 195 -34.78 14.85 15.64
N LYS A 196 -34.48 15.26 16.87
CA LYS A 196 -35.02 16.48 17.51
C LYS A 196 -34.37 17.76 16.99
N PHE A 197 -33.20 17.68 16.36
CA PHE A 197 -32.43 18.84 15.89
C PHE A 197 -32.62 19.04 14.38
N LYS A 198 -33.41 20.05 13.99
CA LYS A 198 -33.74 20.34 12.58
C LYS A 198 -32.51 20.52 11.68
N LYS A 199 -31.42 21.11 12.21
CA LYS A 199 -30.19 21.38 11.46
C LYS A 199 -29.31 20.14 11.22
N SER A 200 -29.47 19.08 12.01
CA SER A 200 -28.67 17.83 11.89
C SER A 200 -29.44 16.68 11.26
N LYS A 201 -30.77 16.70 11.33
CA LYS A 201 -31.63 15.66 10.74
C LYS A 201 -31.41 15.52 9.23
N THR A 202 -31.38 16.64 8.50
CA THR A 202 -31.25 16.64 7.03
C THR A 202 -29.95 16.00 6.54
N PRO A 203 -28.75 16.42 6.99
CA PRO A 203 -27.52 15.80 6.49
C PRO A 203 -27.38 14.32 6.88
N MET A 204 -27.83 13.91 8.08
CA MET A 204 -27.81 12.47 8.45
C MET A 204 -28.75 11.64 7.59
N PHE A 205 -29.95 12.17 7.28
CA PHE A 205 -30.89 11.50 6.40
C PHE A 205 -30.33 11.38 4.96
N LEU A 206 -29.75 12.45 4.42
CA LEU A 206 -29.12 12.43 3.10
C LEU A 206 -27.96 11.42 3.03
N LEU A 207 -27.11 11.33 4.06
CA LEU A 207 -26.02 10.35 4.13
C LEU A 207 -26.55 8.92 4.23
N SER A 208 -27.54 8.65 5.09
CA SER A 208 -28.16 7.33 5.18
C SER A 208 -28.78 6.91 3.84
N LEU A 209 -29.52 7.82 3.19
CA LEU A 209 -30.11 7.58 1.88
C LEU A 209 -29.06 7.34 0.79
N LEU A 210 -27.97 8.12 0.78
CA LEU A 210 -26.86 7.95 -0.15
C LEU A 210 -26.28 6.53 -0.09
N TYR A 211 -25.95 6.04 1.11
CA TYR A 211 -25.40 4.68 1.26
C TYR A 211 -26.44 3.60 1.02
N LEU A 212 -27.73 3.85 1.30
CA LEU A 212 -28.81 2.93 0.96
C LEU A 212 -28.93 2.76 -0.56
N ILE A 213 -28.91 3.87 -1.31
CA ILE A 213 -28.94 3.85 -2.77
C ILE A 213 -27.69 3.14 -3.31
N ALA A 214 -26.50 3.47 -2.80
CA ALA A 214 -25.27 2.80 -3.20
C ALA A 214 -25.33 1.29 -2.94
N SER A 215 -25.85 0.88 -1.78
CA SER A 215 -26.06 -0.53 -1.43
C SER A 215 -26.95 -1.26 -2.42
N VAL A 216 -28.10 -0.69 -2.77
CA VAL A 216 -29.02 -1.26 -3.78
C VAL A 216 -28.32 -1.38 -5.13
N ILE A 217 -27.60 -0.35 -5.58
CA ILE A 217 -26.90 -0.40 -6.87
C ILE A 217 -25.83 -1.49 -6.86
N TYR A 218 -25.01 -1.60 -5.81
CA TYR A 218 -24.03 -2.69 -5.67
C TYR A 218 -24.70 -4.06 -5.73
N PHE A 219 -25.81 -4.27 -5.00
CA PHE A 219 -26.56 -5.52 -5.12
C PHE A 219 -27.12 -5.74 -6.53
N CYS A 220 -27.60 -4.71 -7.21
CA CYS A 220 -28.08 -4.84 -8.59
C CYS A 220 -26.96 -5.29 -9.55
N THR A 221 -25.69 -4.91 -9.30
CA THR A 221 -24.57 -5.38 -10.14
C THR A 221 -24.40 -6.91 -10.12
N TYR A 222 -24.87 -7.60 -9.08
CA TYR A 222 -24.90 -9.07 -9.01
C TYR A 222 -25.57 -9.70 -10.23
N PHE A 223 -26.74 -9.17 -10.63
CA PHE A 223 -27.51 -9.70 -11.76
C PHE A 223 -26.85 -9.43 -13.12
N GLY A 224 -25.87 -8.52 -13.17
CA GLY A 224 -25.10 -8.18 -14.37
C GLY A 224 -23.98 -9.19 -14.69
N PHE A 225 -23.63 -10.07 -13.76
CA PHE A 225 -22.66 -11.14 -13.96
C PHE A 225 -23.41 -12.46 -14.16
N LYS A 226 -23.26 -13.08 -15.34
CA LYS A 226 -23.94 -14.34 -15.72
C LYS A 226 -22.89 -15.41 -16.09
N ALA A 227 -23.29 -16.68 -15.98
CA ALA A 227 -22.43 -17.82 -16.32
C ALA A 227 -22.20 -17.97 -17.85
N ASP A 228 -23.17 -17.58 -18.69
CA ASP A 228 -23.01 -17.56 -20.15
C ASP A 228 -22.16 -16.37 -20.60
N ALA A 229 -20.86 -16.60 -20.68
CA ALA A 229 -19.83 -15.58 -20.85
C ALA A 229 -19.28 -15.50 -22.29
N SER A 230 -20.13 -15.14 -23.26
CA SER A 230 -19.63 -14.72 -24.59
C SER A 230 -19.34 -13.21 -24.67
N SER A 231 -19.85 -12.40 -23.73
CA SER A 231 -19.54 -10.96 -23.64
C SER A 231 -18.91 -10.62 -22.29
N LYS A 232 -17.69 -10.06 -22.31
CA LYS A 232 -17.07 -9.44 -21.14
C LYS A 232 -18.01 -8.36 -20.59
N SER A 233 -18.47 -8.53 -19.35
CA SER A 233 -19.42 -7.60 -18.74
C SER A 233 -18.66 -6.37 -18.21
N TYR A 234 -18.98 -5.18 -18.74
CA TYR A 234 -18.40 -3.92 -18.25
C TYR A 234 -19.02 -3.45 -16.91
N VAL A 235 -19.87 -4.27 -16.29
CA VAL A 235 -20.61 -3.96 -15.06
C VAL A 235 -19.68 -3.65 -13.88
N TYR A 236 -18.49 -4.26 -13.81
CA TYR A 236 -17.52 -3.98 -12.74
C TYR A 236 -17.02 -2.51 -12.74
N ILE A 237 -17.09 -1.81 -13.87
CA ILE A 237 -16.74 -0.37 -13.95
C ILE A 237 -17.69 0.46 -13.07
N ALA A 238 -18.94 0.02 -12.90
CA ALA A 238 -19.91 0.69 -12.04
C ALA A 238 -19.42 0.78 -10.59
N TRP A 239 -18.68 -0.22 -10.09
CA TRP A 239 -18.17 -0.19 -8.71
C TRP A 239 -17.24 1.00 -8.46
N TYR A 240 -16.33 1.30 -9.39
CA TYR A 240 -15.42 2.43 -9.27
C TYR A 240 -16.16 3.76 -9.41
N MET A 241 -17.12 3.85 -10.33
CA MET A 241 -17.95 5.04 -10.49
C MET A 241 -18.75 5.34 -9.22
N ILE A 242 -19.38 4.32 -8.63
CA ILE A 242 -20.14 4.44 -7.39
C ILE A 242 -19.22 4.86 -6.25
N ALA A 243 -18.04 4.25 -6.10
CA ALA A 243 -17.05 4.62 -5.08
C ALA A 243 -16.63 6.10 -5.14
N VAL A 244 -16.39 6.63 -6.36
CA VAL A 244 -16.05 8.05 -6.54
C VAL A 244 -17.25 8.95 -6.26
N ILE A 245 -18.45 8.58 -6.73
CA ILE A 245 -19.68 9.36 -6.52
C ILE A 245 -20.06 9.40 -5.03
N GLU A 246 -20.06 8.26 -4.33
CA GLU A 246 -20.41 8.19 -2.91
C GLU A 246 -19.44 9.02 -2.05
N THR A 247 -18.14 8.97 -2.37
CA THR A 247 -17.11 9.77 -1.70
C THR A 247 -17.32 11.26 -1.95
N SER A 248 -17.52 11.65 -3.21
CA SER A 248 -17.72 13.06 -3.60
C SER A 248 -18.98 13.65 -2.95
N LEU A 249 -20.10 12.90 -2.96
CA LEU A 249 -21.33 13.34 -2.33
C LEU A 249 -21.20 13.43 -0.80
N ASN A 250 -20.51 12.49 -0.14
CA ASN A 250 -20.23 12.59 1.30
C ASN A 250 -19.46 13.88 1.63
N ILE A 251 -18.43 14.21 0.84
CA ILE A 251 -17.62 15.43 1.00
C ILE A 251 -18.45 16.70 0.80
N ILE A 252 -19.28 16.73 -0.24
CA ILE A 252 -20.16 17.86 -0.54
C ILE A 252 -21.14 18.09 0.63
N ILE A 253 -21.80 17.03 1.11
CA ILE A 253 -22.72 17.10 2.24
C ILE A 253 -21.96 17.57 3.50
N THR A 254 -20.81 16.99 3.82
CA THR A 254 -20.06 17.39 5.02
C THR A 254 -19.46 18.79 4.95
N SER A 255 -19.22 19.30 3.76
CA SER A 255 -18.77 20.69 3.53
C SER A 255 -19.90 21.72 3.68
N TRP A 256 -21.13 21.39 3.28
CA TRP A 256 -22.26 22.31 3.37
C TRP A 256 -22.84 22.45 4.79
N TRP A 257 -22.89 21.35 5.56
CA TRP A 257 -23.41 21.38 6.92
C TRP A 257 -22.30 21.41 7.98
N LYS A 258 -22.06 22.59 8.58
CA LYS A 258 -21.04 22.79 9.63
C LYS A 258 -21.14 21.81 10.81
N VAL A 259 -22.34 21.34 11.14
CA VAL A 259 -22.59 20.39 12.25
C VAL A 259 -21.95 19.02 11.99
N VAL A 260 -21.68 18.68 10.73
CA VAL A 260 -21.14 17.40 10.28
C VAL A 260 -19.71 17.53 9.75
N SER A 261 -19.09 18.69 9.98
CA SER A 261 -17.74 18.99 9.51
C SER A 261 -16.69 18.14 10.22
N PHE A 262 -15.66 17.72 9.48
CA PHE A 262 -14.46 17.05 9.98
C PHE A 262 -13.49 17.98 10.73
N LYS A 263 -13.89 19.23 11.01
CA LYS A 263 -13.03 20.18 11.75
C LYS A 263 -12.89 19.71 13.20
N GLY A 264 -11.65 19.41 13.61
CA GLY A 264 -11.32 18.96 14.97
C GLY A 264 -11.66 17.49 15.23
N THR A 265 -11.53 16.64 14.22
CA THR A 265 -11.60 15.17 14.35
C THR A 265 -10.23 14.56 14.04
N HIS A 266 -9.98 13.33 14.46
CA HIS A 266 -8.74 12.59 14.23
C HIS A 266 -8.60 12.03 12.79
N LEU A 267 -9.30 12.61 11.79
CA LEU A 267 -9.23 12.16 10.39
C LEU A 267 -7.79 12.22 9.85
N VAL A 268 -7.09 13.31 10.17
CA VAL A 268 -5.72 13.55 9.76
C VAL A 268 -4.79 12.49 10.37
N GLN A 269 -4.99 12.18 11.65
CA GLN A 269 -4.25 11.12 12.34
C GLN A 269 -4.51 9.75 11.69
N ARG A 270 -5.77 9.41 11.35
CA ARG A 270 -6.08 8.12 10.70
C ARG A 270 -5.42 7.95 9.34
N MET A 271 -5.41 8.98 8.50
CA MET A 271 -4.71 8.91 7.20
C MET A 271 -3.21 8.71 7.38
N THR A 272 -2.62 9.46 8.32
CA THR A 272 -1.19 9.37 8.66
C THR A 272 -0.83 7.99 9.24
N LEU A 273 -1.69 7.43 10.10
CA LEU A 273 -1.53 6.11 10.69
C LEU A 273 -1.67 5.00 9.63
N LEU A 274 -2.61 5.13 8.69
CA LEU A 274 -2.72 4.23 7.56
C LEU A 274 -1.47 4.29 6.66
N THR A 275 -0.91 5.48 6.41
CA THR A 275 0.37 5.60 5.68
C THR A 275 1.49 4.84 6.39
N LEU A 276 1.58 4.94 7.73
CA LEU A 276 2.57 4.20 8.52
C LEU A 276 2.40 2.68 8.39
N ILE A 277 1.15 2.20 8.46
CA ILE A 277 0.82 0.78 8.31
C ILE A 277 1.20 0.28 6.91
N ILE A 278 0.93 1.07 5.87
CA ILE A 278 1.30 0.74 4.49
C ILE A 278 2.83 0.69 4.30
N LEU A 279 3.57 1.63 4.90
CA LEU A 279 5.04 1.55 4.93
C LEU A 279 5.53 0.27 5.64
N GLY A 280 4.86 -0.12 6.73
CA GLY A 280 5.13 -1.37 7.44
C GLY A 280 4.91 -2.61 6.56
N GLU A 281 3.83 -2.66 5.79
CA GLU A 281 3.62 -3.71 4.78
C GLU A 281 4.71 -3.74 3.73
N GLY A 282 5.18 -2.56 3.29
CA GLY A 282 6.30 -2.44 2.39
C GLY A 282 7.57 -3.17 2.90
N ILE A 283 7.85 -3.09 4.20
CA ILE A 283 8.96 -3.82 4.83
C ILE A 283 8.72 -5.34 4.78
N ILE A 284 7.49 -5.80 5.05
CA ILE A 284 7.13 -7.23 4.98
C ILE A 284 7.37 -7.77 3.56
N VAL A 285 6.98 -7.00 2.53
CA VAL A 285 7.18 -7.35 1.12
C VAL A 285 8.67 -7.43 0.77
N ILE A 286 9.50 -6.51 1.24
CA ILE A 286 10.97 -6.57 1.07
C ILE A 286 11.55 -7.81 1.76
N CYS A 287 11.14 -8.11 3.00
CA CYS A 287 11.58 -9.31 3.73
C CYS A 287 11.23 -10.61 3.01
N LYS A 288 10.07 -10.67 2.33
CA LYS A 288 9.70 -11.83 1.50
C LYS A 288 10.65 -12.01 0.33
N SER A 289 11.06 -10.93 -0.35
CA SER A 289 12.02 -11.01 -1.44
C SER A 289 13.42 -11.42 -0.98
N ILE A 290 13.88 -10.93 0.17
CA ILE A 290 15.13 -11.38 0.80
C ILE A 290 15.04 -12.88 1.12
N THR A 291 13.92 -13.32 1.71
CA THR A 291 13.69 -14.72 2.04
C THR A 291 13.68 -15.61 0.79
N SER A 292 13.15 -15.10 -0.33
CA SER A 292 13.15 -15.82 -1.61
C SER A 292 14.57 -16.05 -2.13
N ILE A 293 15.48 -15.06 -2.00
CA ILE A 293 16.88 -15.21 -2.39
C ILE A 293 17.56 -16.26 -1.51
N VAL A 294 17.41 -16.18 -0.19
CA VAL A 294 18.07 -17.09 0.75
C VAL A 294 17.57 -18.53 0.63
N LYS A 295 16.30 -18.75 0.27
CA LYS A 295 15.73 -20.09 0.10
C LYS A 295 16.21 -20.79 -1.17
N ASN A 296 16.51 -20.03 -2.21
CA ASN A 296 16.83 -20.56 -3.53
C ASN A 296 18.33 -20.84 -3.69
N GLU A 297 19.18 -20.55 -2.69
CA GLU A 297 20.64 -20.63 -2.85
C GLU A 297 21.34 -21.22 -1.62
N THR A 298 22.49 -21.85 -1.85
CA THR A 298 23.44 -22.18 -0.77
C THR A 298 24.01 -20.89 -0.18
N ALA A 299 24.21 -20.84 1.14
CA ALA A 299 24.52 -19.61 1.88
C ALA A 299 25.76 -18.84 1.38
N SER A 300 26.69 -19.51 0.69
CA SER A 300 27.91 -18.92 0.11
C SER A 300 27.71 -18.22 -1.23
N VAL A 301 26.69 -18.58 -2.01
CA VAL A 301 26.42 -18.01 -3.35
C VAL A 301 25.36 -16.90 -3.29
N ALA A 302 24.51 -16.92 -2.24
CA ALA A 302 23.40 -15.97 -2.03
C ALA A 302 23.80 -14.48 -2.07
N TRP A 303 25.00 -14.11 -1.61
CA TRP A 303 25.33 -12.72 -1.30
C TRP A 303 26.48 -12.15 -2.13
N SER A 304 26.16 -11.21 -3.00
CA SER A 304 27.12 -10.33 -3.68
C SER A 304 27.04 -8.90 -3.15
N ALA A 305 28.08 -8.10 -3.42
CA ALA A 305 28.07 -6.67 -3.09
C ALA A 305 26.90 -5.92 -3.77
N ALA A 306 26.52 -6.33 -4.98
CA ALA A 306 25.40 -5.75 -5.71
C ALA A 306 24.04 -6.12 -5.08
N ALA A 307 23.86 -7.38 -4.67
CA ALA A 307 22.66 -7.84 -3.97
C ALA A 307 22.49 -7.16 -2.60
N ILE A 308 23.58 -7.05 -1.83
CA ILE A 308 23.59 -6.33 -0.54
C ILE A 308 23.26 -4.85 -0.77
N GLY A 309 23.84 -4.21 -1.78
CA GLY A 309 23.56 -2.83 -2.15
C GLY A 309 22.10 -2.59 -2.55
N ALA A 310 21.49 -3.54 -3.28
CA ALA A 310 20.07 -3.49 -3.64
C ALA A 310 19.16 -3.58 -2.42
N VAL A 311 19.41 -4.53 -1.52
CA VAL A 311 18.65 -4.69 -0.27
C VAL A 311 18.78 -3.44 0.61
N LEU A 312 20.01 -2.94 0.81
CA LEU A 312 20.25 -1.73 1.57
C LEU A 312 19.51 -0.54 0.96
N SER A 313 19.56 -0.37 -0.36
CA SER A 313 18.87 0.71 -1.06
C SER A 313 17.35 0.64 -0.88
N ALA A 314 16.75 -0.55 -0.97
CA ALA A 314 15.31 -0.73 -0.75
C ALA A 314 14.89 -0.37 0.68
N VAL A 315 15.67 -0.79 1.69
CA VAL A 315 15.42 -0.42 3.09
C VAL A 315 15.55 1.09 3.30
N MET A 316 16.59 1.70 2.71
CA MET A 316 16.80 3.15 2.78
C MET A 316 15.68 3.93 2.07
N ILE A 317 15.14 3.43 0.96
CA ILE A 317 13.98 4.02 0.28
C ILE A 317 12.79 4.11 1.25
N VAL A 318 12.40 3.00 1.89
CA VAL A 318 11.27 2.98 2.83
C VAL A 318 11.52 3.91 4.02
N TYR A 319 12.74 3.89 4.57
CA TYR A 319 13.11 4.77 5.67
C TYR A 319 13.07 6.26 5.28
N PHE A 320 13.56 6.61 4.09
CA PHE A 320 13.51 7.98 3.59
C PHE A 320 12.08 8.44 3.28
N LEU A 321 11.21 7.57 2.76
CA LEU A 321 9.79 7.88 2.58
C LEU A 321 9.10 8.16 3.91
N TYR A 322 9.40 7.35 4.94
CA TYR A 322 8.95 7.61 6.31
C TYR A 322 9.41 9.00 6.78
N MET A 323 10.71 9.28 6.72
CA MET A 323 11.27 10.57 7.15
C MET A 323 10.63 11.74 6.40
N ILE A 324 10.57 11.68 5.07
CA ILE A 324 9.98 12.74 4.23
C ILE A 324 8.52 13.01 4.61
N TYR A 325 7.71 11.95 4.72
CA TYR A 325 6.28 12.09 4.99
C TYR A 325 6.03 12.69 6.38
N PHE A 326 6.68 12.14 7.42
CA PHE A 326 6.46 12.55 8.81
C PHE A 326 7.15 13.86 9.17
N ASP A 327 8.28 14.22 8.55
CA ASP A 327 8.92 15.53 8.77
C ASP A 327 8.13 16.69 8.14
N TRP A 328 7.35 16.41 7.08
CA TRP A 328 6.51 17.41 6.42
C TRP A 328 5.11 17.50 7.01
N TYR A 329 4.76 16.57 7.89
CA TYR A 329 3.50 16.54 8.60
C TYR A 329 3.44 17.69 9.64
N ASN A 330 2.48 18.60 9.47
CA ASN A 330 2.22 19.67 10.44
C ASN A 330 0.89 19.39 11.17
N HIS A 331 0.92 19.37 12.50
CA HIS A 331 -0.24 19.21 13.39
C HIS A 331 -1.20 20.42 13.39
N GLN A 332 -0.98 21.41 12.52
CA GLN A 332 -1.82 22.60 12.50
C GLN A 332 -3.17 22.28 11.88
N HIS A 333 -4.24 22.59 12.60
CA HIS A 333 -5.61 22.40 12.15
C HIS A 333 -5.89 23.26 10.90
N PHE A 334 -5.92 22.63 9.71
CA PHE A 334 -6.34 23.28 8.47
C PHE A 334 -7.87 23.28 8.31
N GLY A 335 -8.40 24.22 7.52
CA GLY A 335 -9.85 24.41 7.34
C GLY A 335 -10.58 23.16 6.80
N SER A 336 -11.90 23.06 7.03
CA SER A 336 -12.71 21.85 6.73
C SER A 336 -12.52 21.32 5.30
N VAL A 337 -12.53 22.21 4.29
CA VAL A 337 -12.41 21.82 2.88
C VAL A 337 -10.99 21.34 2.56
N ARG A 338 -9.96 22.05 3.05
CA ARG A 338 -8.56 21.64 2.84
C ARG A 338 -8.28 20.29 3.47
N SER A 339 -8.89 20.00 4.62
CA SER A 339 -8.75 18.71 5.31
C SER A 339 -9.34 17.56 4.51
N GLN A 340 -10.50 17.76 3.89
CA GLN A 340 -11.13 16.75 3.05
C GLN A 340 -10.33 16.50 1.76
N ILE A 341 -9.86 17.55 1.08
CA ILE A 341 -9.01 17.40 -0.11
C ILE A 341 -7.70 16.68 0.26
N TRP A 342 -7.08 17.07 1.37
CA TRP A 342 -5.89 16.42 1.90
C TRP A 342 -6.15 14.93 2.16
N ALA A 343 -7.28 14.57 2.76
CA ALA A 343 -7.68 13.19 3.01
C ALA A 343 -7.88 12.36 1.72
N ILE A 344 -8.51 12.93 0.68
CA ILE A 344 -8.69 12.21 -0.61
C ILE A 344 -7.37 12.02 -1.34
N LEU A 345 -6.47 13.01 -1.29
CA LEU A 345 -5.14 12.91 -1.92
C LEU A 345 -4.29 11.79 -1.31
N HIS A 346 -4.66 11.23 -0.15
CA HIS A 346 -4.03 10.02 0.36
C HIS A 346 -4.36 8.78 -0.46
N PHE A 347 -5.47 8.73 -1.21
CA PHE A 347 -5.76 7.62 -2.11
C PHE A 347 -4.66 7.41 -3.16
N PRO A 348 -4.39 8.39 -4.05
CA PRO A 348 -3.32 8.23 -5.04
C PRO A 348 -1.95 8.12 -4.38
N LEU A 349 -1.73 8.76 -3.21
CA LEU A 349 -0.48 8.59 -2.47
C LEU A 349 -0.29 7.14 -2.03
N HIS A 350 -1.29 6.54 -1.38
CA HIS A 350 -1.18 5.17 -0.89
C HIS A 350 -1.03 4.18 -2.03
N LEU A 351 -1.74 4.37 -3.15
CA LEU A 351 -1.60 3.52 -4.33
C LEU A 351 -0.18 3.58 -4.90
N THR A 352 0.36 4.78 -5.11
CA THR A 352 1.72 4.96 -5.64
C THR A 352 2.79 4.48 -4.65
N LEU A 353 2.58 4.67 -3.36
CA LEU A 353 3.47 4.18 -2.31
C LEU A 353 3.56 2.65 -2.29
N VAL A 354 2.42 1.96 -2.36
CA VAL A 354 2.36 0.49 -2.38
C VAL A 354 3.03 -0.06 -3.65
N LEU A 355 2.70 0.49 -4.82
CA LEU A 355 3.29 0.08 -6.08
C LEU A 355 4.81 0.34 -6.13
N MET A 356 5.25 1.47 -5.56
CA MET A 356 6.67 1.79 -5.45
C MET A 356 7.43 0.76 -4.61
N VAL A 357 6.90 0.36 -3.44
CA VAL A 357 7.59 -0.62 -2.59
C VAL A 357 7.53 -2.03 -3.18
N GLU A 358 6.42 -2.40 -3.84
CA GLU A 358 6.35 -3.66 -4.60
C GLU A 358 7.38 -3.68 -5.73
N GLY A 359 7.51 -2.59 -6.49
CA GLY A 359 8.55 -2.46 -7.52
C GLY A 359 9.96 -2.55 -6.94
N ALA A 360 10.21 -1.92 -5.79
CA ALA A 360 11.50 -2.02 -5.11
C ALA A 360 11.83 -3.47 -4.73
N SER A 361 10.83 -4.21 -4.26
CA SER A 361 10.94 -5.61 -3.87
C SER A 361 11.24 -6.53 -5.06
N GLN A 362 10.56 -6.31 -6.18
CA GLN A 362 10.82 -7.06 -7.42
C GLN A 362 12.23 -6.77 -7.96
N PHE A 363 12.72 -5.55 -7.84
CA PHE A 363 14.09 -5.20 -8.23
C PHE A 363 15.18 -5.88 -7.39
N ILE A 364 14.90 -6.23 -6.12
CA ILE A 364 15.82 -7.02 -5.30
C ILE A 364 15.99 -8.42 -5.91
N VAL A 365 14.88 -9.08 -6.24
CA VAL A 365 14.89 -10.42 -6.86
C VAL A 365 15.54 -10.35 -8.24
N TRP A 366 15.17 -9.35 -9.04
CA TRP A 366 15.73 -9.11 -10.37
C TRP A 366 17.24 -8.92 -10.35
N ARG A 367 17.76 -8.14 -9.39
CA ARG A 367 19.19 -7.91 -9.27
C ARG A 367 19.95 -9.21 -9.10
N LYS A 368 19.42 -10.11 -8.27
CA LYS A 368 20.06 -11.40 -8.03
C LYS A 368 19.96 -12.30 -9.27
N LEU A 369 18.80 -12.35 -9.91
CA LEU A 369 18.60 -13.10 -11.14
C LEU A 369 19.58 -12.66 -12.26
N ILE A 370 19.75 -11.36 -12.51
CA ILE A 370 20.72 -10.90 -13.52
C ILE A 370 22.15 -11.29 -13.17
N GLU A 371 22.53 -11.33 -11.89
CA GLU A 371 23.87 -11.79 -11.50
C GLU A 371 24.10 -13.28 -11.85
N VAL A 372 23.07 -14.11 -11.68
CA VAL A 372 23.10 -15.53 -12.07
C VAL A 372 23.14 -15.66 -13.58
N LEU A 373 22.33 -14.88 -14.31
CA LEU A 373 22.33 -14.89 -15.78
C LEU A 373 23.65 -14.39 -16.36
N ASP A 374 24.23 -13.31 -15.84
CA ASP A 374 25.53 -12.83 -16.29
C ASP A 374 26.63 -13.87 -16.00
N ARG A 375 26.48 -14.69 -14.94
CA ARG A 375 27.39 -15.81 -14.66
C ARG A 375 27.22 -16.94 -15.68
N LEU A 376 25.98 -17.31 -15.99
CA LEU A 376 25.64 -18.29 -17.02
C LEU A 376 26.19 -17.87 -18.39
N GLU A 377 25.91 -16.63 -18.79
CA GLU A 377 26.35 -16.03 -20.06
C GLU A 377 27.88 -16.08 -20.19
N ARG A 378 28.62 -15.69 -19.14
CA ARG A 378 30.09 -15.77 -19.16
C ARG A 378 30.63 -17.19 -19.34
N PHE A 379 30.02 -18.20 -18.70
CA PHE A 379 30.47 -19.59 -18.85
C PHE A 379 30.15 -20.15 -20.24
N PHE A 380 28.97 -19.85 -20.77
CA PHE A 380 28.60 -20.25 -22.14
C PHE A 380 29.52 -19.62 -23.18
N VAL A 381 29.72 -18.30 -23.11
CA VAL A 381 30.65 -17.59 -24.01
C VAL A 381 32.05 -18.17 -23.91
N HIS A 382 32.55 -18.42 -22.70
CA HIS A 382 33.88 -19.00 -22.51
C HIS A 382 34.02 -20.41 -23.11
N ALA A 383 33.01 -21.27 -22.93
CA ALA A 383 33.00 -22.61 -23.51
C ALA A 383 33.02 -22.56 -25.05
N ILE A 384 32.23 -21.66 -25.65
CA ILE A 384 32.18 -21.46 -27.09
C ILE A 384 33.51 -20.88 -27.61
N GLU A 385 34.11 -19.91 -26.92
CA GLU A 385 35.39 -19.31 -27.29
C GLU A 385 36.53 -20.35 -27.28
N ILE A 386 36.61 -21.18 -26.23
CA ILE A 386 37.60 -22.27 -26.17
C ILE A 386 37.39 -23.24 -27.33
N TRP A 387 36.15 -23.68 -27.57
CA TRP A 387 35.85 -24.62 -28.64
C TRP A 387 36.16 -24.07 -30.03
N ARG A 388 35.84 -22.79 -30.27
CA ARG A 388 36.07 -22.12 -31.56
C ARG A 388 37.54 -21.87 -31.83
N ASP A 389 38.29 -21.45 -30.81
CA ASP A 389 39.63 -20.90 -30.98
C ASP A 389 40.74 -21.96 -30.78
N ASP A 390 40.45 -23.09 -30.11
CA ASP A 390 41.38 -24.21 -29.93
C ASP A 390 41.06 -25.40 -30.87
N PRO A 391 41.89 -25.66 -31.90
CA PRO A 391 41.67 -26.74 -32.87
C PRO A 391 41.83 -28.15 -32.29
N SER A 392 42.26 -28.28 -31.03
CA SER A 392 42.33 -29.58 -30.34
C SER A 392 41.01 -30.00 -29.69
N THR A 393 40.03 -29.09 -29.60
CA THR A 393 38.73 -29.35 -28.98
C THR A 393 37.74 -29.99 -29.95
N THR A 394 36.89 -30.87 -29.42
CA THR A 394 35.85 -31.59 -30.16
C THR A 394 34.44 -31.13 -29.77
N PHE A 395 33.43 -31.47 -30.57
CA PHE A 395 32.02 -31.25 -30.21
C PHE A 395 31.64 -31.91 -28.87
N ALA A 396 32.24 -33.06 -28.55
CA ALA A 396 32.08 -33.71 -27.25
C ALA A 396 32.67 -32.89 -26.10
N ASP A 397 33.78 -32.18 -26.31
CA ASP A 397 34.37 -31.31 -25.29
C ASP A 397 33.49 -30.08 -25.02
N LEU A 398 32.88 -29.49 -26.08
CA LEU A 398 31.89 -28.43 -25.94
C LEU A 398 30.66 -28.92 -25.17
N GLN A 399 30.10 -30.07 -25.54
CA GLN A 399 28.98 -30.69 -24.84
C GLN A 399 29.28 -30.90 -23.35
N ASN A 400 30.44 -31.45 -23.01
CA ASN A 400 30.84 -31.69 -21.63
C ASN A 400 30.95 -30.38 -20.84
N SER A 401 31.59 -29.35 -21.41
CA SER A 401 31.73 -28.04 -20.75
C SER A 401 30.38 -27.35 -20.52
N LEU A 402 29.45 -27.46 -21.47
CA LEU A 402 28.09 -26.92 -21.32
C LEU A 402 27.31 -27.75 -20.28
N ASN A 403 27.40 -29.07 -20.32
CA ASN A 403 26.74 -29.95 -19.36
C ASN A 403 27.21 -29.71 -17.92
N ASP A 404 28.51 -29.54 -17.71
CA ASP A 404 29.08 -29.20 -16.40
C ASP A 404 28.53 -27.86 -15.89
N THR A 405 28.42 -26.88 -16.78
CA THR A 405 27.87 -25.55 -16.47
C THR A 405 26.39 -25.64 -16.09
N VAL A 406 25.58 -26.33 -16.90
CA VAL A 406 24.13 -26.47 -16.66
C VAL A 406 23.87 -27.28 -15.39
N THR A 407 24.61 -28.37 -15.17
CA THR A 407 24.51 -29.20 -13.96
C THR A 407 24.85 -28.39 -12.71
N ALA A 408 25.88 -27.55 -12.75
CA ALA A 408 26.23 -26.68 -11.63
C ALA A 408 25.12 -25.65 -11.33
N ILE A 409 24.52 -25.07 -12.37
CA ILE A 409 23.41 -24.12 -12.21
C ILE A 409 22.16 -24.82 -11.68
N PHE A 410 21.80 -26.00 -12.20
CA PHE A 410 20.62 -26.75 -11.75
C PHE A 410 20.78 -27.39 -10.38
N TYR A 411 22.02 -27.60 -9.91
CA TYR A 411 22.28 -27.97 -8.53
C TYR A 411 21.88 -26.86 -7.55
N ASP A 412 22.24 -25.61 -7.87
CA ASP A 412 21.87 -24.45 -7.07
C ASP A 412 20.39 -24.05 -7.29
N PHE A 413 19.89 -24.17 -8.52
CA PHE A 413 18.57 -23.74 -8.98
C PHE A 413 17.83 -24.88 -9.69
N PRO A 414 17.27 -25.86 -8.97
CA PRO A 414 16.59 -26.99 -9.59
C PRO A 414 15.40 -26.52 -10.44
N PRO A 415 15.27 -26.99 -11.69
CA PRO A 415 14.13 -26.68 -12.55
C PRO A 415 12.80 -27.04 -11.90
N THR A 416 11.81 -26.16 -12.08
CA THR A 416 10.45 -26.36 -11.56
C THR A 416 9.71 -27.45 -12.35
N TYR A 417 10.00 -27.57 -13.65
CA TYR A 417 9.31 -28.48 -14.56
C TYR A 417 10.23 -29.61 -15.01
N THR A 418 9.70 -30.84 -15.04
CA THR A 418 10.45 -32.01 -15.52
C THR A 418 10.80 -31.89 -17.00
N GLN A 419 9.96 -31.21 -17.80
CA GLN A 419 10.20 -30.99 -19.23
C GLN A 419 11.51 -30.25 -19.50
N THR A 420 11.88 -29.29 -18.63
CA THR A 420 13.13 -28.53 -18.75
C THR A 420 14.35 -29.45 -18.76
N TRP A 421 14.35 -30.52 -17.96
CA TRP A 421 15.45 -31.49 -17.96
C TRP A 421 15.55 -32.25 -19.30
N ILE A 422 14.40 -32.62 -19.86
CA ILE A 422 14.32 -33.34 -21.14
C ILE A 422 14.81 -32.45 -22.29
N ASP A 423 14.39 -31.18 -22.30
CA ASP A 423 14.77 -30.24 -23.35
C ASP A 423 16.28 -29.94 -23.30
N VAL A 424 16.82 -29.72 -22.10
CA VAL A 424 18.27 -29.52 -21.87
C VAL A 424 19.09 -30.72 -22.34
N ASP A 425 18.69 -31.94 -21.97
CA ASP A 425 19.39 -33.16 -22.41
C ASP A 425 19.31 -33.32 -23.93
N GLY A 426 18.18 -32.97 -24.54
CA GLY A 426 17.98 -32.97 -25.99
C GLY A 426 18.92 -32.00 -26.71
N TYR A 427 19.01 -30.76 -26.25
CA TYR A 427 19.91 -29.76 -26.83
C TYR A 427 21.38 -30.11 -26.62
N LEU A 428 21.76 -30.61 -25.43
CA LEU A 428 23.12 -31.09 -25.17
C LEU A 428 23.51 -32.26 -26.08
N ALA A 429 22.58 -33.19 -26.35
CA ALA A 429 22.82 -34.28 -27.28
C ALA A 429 23.03 -33.80 -28.73
N LEU A 430 22.26 -32.79 -29.16
CA LEU A 430 22.46 -32.15 -30.46
C LEU A 430 23.84 -31.48 -30.55
N VAL A 431 24.28 -30.77 -29.51
CA VAL A 431 25.60 -30.11 -29.50
C VAL A 431 26.77 -31.09 -29.63
N GLY A 432 26.62 -32.31 -29.07
CA GLY A 432 27.63 -33.36 -29.15
C GLY A 432 27.65 -34.14 -30.47
N ASP A 433 26.66 -33.94 -31.34
CA ASP A 433 26.53 -34.68 -32.60
C ASP A 433 27.53 -34.14 -33.64
N MET A 434 28.34 -35.03 -34.22
CA MET A 434 29.35 -34.66 -35.22
C MET A 434 28.77 -34.58 -36.64
N ASP A 435 27.55 -35.08 -36.85
CA ASP A 435 26.91 -35.14 -38.16
C ASP A 435 26.09 -33.86 -38.50
N ILE A 436 25.91 -32.95 -37.54
CA ILE A 436 25.17 -31.69 -37.73
C ILE A 436 26.06 -30.53 -38.19
N SER A 437 25.44 -29.52 -38.82
CA SER A 437 26.15 -28.33 -39.25
C SER A 437 26.49 -27.40 -38.07
N VAL A 438 27.56 -26.60 -38.21
CA VAL A 438 27.96 -25.60 -37.19
C VAL A 438 26.82 -24.61 -36.88
N ASP A 439 25.99 -24.27 -37.87
CA ASP A 439 24.85 -23.36 -37.70
C ASP A 439 23.75 -23.97 -36.82
N GLU A 440 23.48 -25.27 -37.00
CA GLU A 440 22.56 -26.03 -36.15
C GLU A 440 23.12 -26.21 -34.74
N THR A 441 24.44 -26.41 -34.58
CA THR A 441 25.09 -26.44 -33.26
C THR A 441 24.93 -25.09 -32.54
N VAL A 442 25.16 -23.97 -33.23
CA VAL A 442 24.99 -22.63 -32.65
C VAL A 442 23.55 -22.39 -32.21
N THR A 443 22.58 -22.82 -33.02
CA THR A 443 21.15 -22.73 -32.66
C THR A 443 20.83 -23.59 -31.43
N ALA A 444 21.34 -24.82 -31.36
CA ALA A 444 21.15 -25.70 -30.20
C ALA A 444 21.77 -25.12 -28.91
N VAL A 445 22.91 -24.44 -29.01
CA VAL A 445 23.53 -23.75 -27.86
C VAL A 445 22.70 -22.55 -27.40
N ASP A 446 22.14 -21.78 -28.33
CA ASP A 446 21.26 -20.65 -28.01
C ASP A 446 19.96 -21.12 -27.36
N ASP A 447 19.33 -22.15 -27.92
CA ASP A 447 18.13 -22.77 -27.35
C ASP A 447 18.39 -23.38 -25.96
N LEU A 448 19.56 -24.00 -25.76
CA LEU A 448 20.00 -24.48 -24.45
C LEU A 448 20.12 -23.32 -23.46
N PHE A 449 20.79 -22.24 -23.83
CA PHE A 449 20.94 -21.05 -22.99
C PHE A 449 19.59 -20.45 -22.61
N LEU A 450 18.71 -20.25 -23.59
CA LEU A 450 17.36 -19.71 -23.38
C LEU A 450 16.50 -20.62 -22.50
N THR A 451 16.62 -21.94 -22.65
CA THR A 451 15.89 -22.93 -21.82
C THR A 451 16.34 -22.85 -20.36
N VAL A 452 17.65 -22.78 -20.09
CA VAL A 452 18.19 -22.62 -18.74
C VAL A 452 17.80 -21.26 -18.16
N GLN A 453 17.86 -20.19 -18.95
CA GLN A 453 17.41 -18.85 -18.56
C GLN A 453 15.92 -18.82 -18.18
N ASN A 454 15.05 -19.44 -18.99
CA ASN A 454 13.62 -19.54 -18.70
C ASN A 454 13.37 -20.32 -17.40
N SER A 455 14.10 -21.41 -17.16
CA SER A 455 14.04 -22.15 -15.90
C SER A 455 14.42 -21.29 -14.69
N LEU A 456 15.41 -20.41 -14.84
CA LEU A 456 15.80 -19.48 -13.78
C LEU A 456 14.69 -18.44 -13.51
N PHE A 457 14.01 -17.93 -14.56
CA PHE A 457 12.85 -17.06 -14.39
C PHE A 457 11.74 -17.73 -13.55
N ASP A 458 11.45 -18.99 -13.83
CA ASP A 458 10.46 -19.76 -13.08
C ASP A 458 10.86 -19.96 -11.61
N THR A 459 12.13 -20.32 -11.35
CA THR A 459 12.66 -20.50 -9.99
C THR A 459 12.57 -19.24 -9.13
N TYR A 460 12.73 -18.06 -9.72
CA TYR A 460 12.55 -16.77 -9.03
C TYR A 460 11.09 -16.26 -9.07
N GLY A 461 10.15 -17.06 -9.59
CA GLY A 461 8.71 -16.78 -9.56
C GLY A 461 8.24 -15.74 -10.58
N ILE A 462 9.01 -15.54 -11.66
CA ILE A 462 8.70 -14.60 -12.74
C ILE A 462 7.84 -15.32 -13.76
N LYS A 463 6.55 -15.45 -13.43
CA LYS A 463 5.57 -15.99 -14.37
C LYS A 463 5.39 -15.04 -15.54
N THR A 464 5.76 -15.47 -16.74
CA THR A 464 5.43 -14.75 -17.98
C THR A 464 3.91 -14.74 -18.17
N PRO A 465 3.32 -13.67 -18.75
CA PRO A 465 1.89 -13.65 -19.06
C PRO A 465 1.52 -14.88 -19.90
N GLU A 466 0.56 -15.68 -19.42
CA GLU A 466 0.01 -16.80 -20.18
C GLU A 466 -0.55 -16.25 -21.50
N GLY A 467 0.09 -16.61 -22.61
CA GLY A 467 -0.51 -16.46 -23.92
C GLY A 467 -1.76 -17.32 -23.98
N LYS A 468 -2.71 -16.97 -24.85
CA LYS A 468 -3.84 -17.85 -25.18
C LYS A 468 -3.39 -19.03 -26.06
N GLU A 469 -2.27 -19.63 -25.73
CA GLU A 469 -1.74 -20.82 -26.40
C GLU A 469 -1.75 -21.94 -25.37
N ASP A 470 -2.22 -23.09 -25.83
CA ASP A 470 -2.58 -24.22 -25.00
C ASP A 470 -1.48 -24.58 -24.01
N ALA A 471 -1.88 -24.98 -22.79
CA ALA A 471 -1.01 -25.45 -21.70
C ALA A 471 -0.13 -26.68 -22.04
N TYR A 472 -0.09 -27.07 -23.32
CA TYR A 472 0.63 -28.19 -23.90
C TYR A 472 1.48 -27.80 -25.14
N SER A 473 1.50 -26.52 -25.55
CA SER A 473 2.39 -26.06 -26.61
C SER A 473 3.73 -25.65 -26.00
N VAL A 474 4.81 -26.29 -26.45
CA VAL A 474 6.18 -25.85 -26.15
C VAL A 474 6.35 -24.51 -26.85
N SER A 475 6.21 -23.42 -26.09
CA SER A 475 6.55 -22.09 -26.61
C SER A 475 8.06 -22.06 -26.82
N ASP A 476 8.47 -21.69 -28.03
CA ASP A 476 9.87 -21.43 -28.40
C ASP A 476 10.59 -20.66 -27.26
N PRO A 477 11.76 -21.14 -26.78
CA PRO A 477 12.51 -20.52 -25.69
C PRO A 477 12.70 -19.01 -25.84
N SER A 478 12.85 -18.53 -27.08
CA SER A 478 13.00 -17.11 -27.41
C SER A 478 11.74 -16.30 -27.07
N THR A 479 10.55 -16.85 -27.30
CA THR A 479 9.27 -16.19 -27.05
C THR A 479 9.00 -16.00 -25.55
N THR A 480 9.40 -16.98 -24.72
CA THR A 480 9.29 -16.91 -23.27
C THR A 480 10.24 -15.87 -22.70
N THR A 481 11.48 -15.81 -23.21
CA THR A 481 12.45 -14.79 -22.81
C THR A 481 11.96 -13.38 -23.15
N ASN A 482 11.45 -13.16 -24.36
CA ASN A 482 10.89 -11.86 -24.76
C ASN A 482 9.73 -11.41 -23.85
N LYS A 483 8.85 -12.34 -23.47
CA LYS A 483 7.75 -12.04 -22.53
C LYS A 483 8.27 -11.69 -21.14
N ALA A 484 9.35 -12.33 -20.67
CA ALA A 484 9.98 -11.99 -19.40
C ALA A 484 10.59 -10.59 -19.44
N GLU A 485 11.22 -10.21 -20.55
CA GLU A 485 11.73 -8.84 -20.77
C GLU A 485 10.64 -7.78 -20.69
N ASP A 486 9.47 -8.02 -21.30
CA ASP A 486 8.31 -7.13 -21.20
C ASP A 486 7.86 -6.92 -19.74
N VAL A 487 7.95 -7.97 -18.91
CA VAL A 487 7.67 -7.86 -17.48
C VAL A 487 8.64 -6.89 -16.82
N PHE A 488 9.95 -7.02 -17.10
CA PHE A 488 10.96 -6.13 -16.50
C PHE A 488 10.78 -4.68 -16.93
N GLN A 489 10.48 -4.45 -18.20
CA GLN A 489 10.17 -3.11 -18.70
C GLN A 489 8.97 -2.51 -17.97
N LEU A 490 7.90 -3.29 -17.75
CA LEU A 490 6.74 -2.84 -16.99
C LEU A 490 7.13 -2.45 -15.56
N VAL A 491 7.91 -3.29 -14.87
CA VAL A 491 8.38 -3.05 -13.50
C VAL A 491 9.21 -1.79 -13.42
N PHE A 492 10.12 -1.60 -14.36
CA PHE A 492 10.91 -0.40 -14.51
C PHE A 492 10.04 0.86 -14.66
N VAL A 493 9.08 0.83 -15.58
CA VAL A 493 8.21 1.98 -15.86
C VAL A 493 7.37 2.35 -14.64
N TYR A 494 6.67 1.40 -14.03
CA TYR A 494 5.79 1.74 -12.90
C TYR A 494 6.58 2.10 -11.64
N PHE A 495 7.76 1.50 -11.40
CA PHE A 495 8.58 1.81 -10.23
C PHE A 495 9.06 3.27 -10.24
N PHE A 496 9.64 3.74 -11.36
CA PHE A 496 10.12 5.12 -11.48
C PHE A 496 8.96 6.12 -11.51
N LEU A 497 7.88 5.80 -12.22
CA LEU A 497 6.68 6.63 -12.25
C LEU A 497 6.06 6.78 -10.85
N CYS A 498 5.88 5.67 -10.12
CA CYS A 498 5.32 5.70 -8.77
C CYS A 498 6.26 6.38 -7.77
N SER A 499 7.59 6.22 -7.91
CA SER A 499 8.58 6.92 -7.07
C SER A 499 8.48 8.44 -7.21
N GLY A 500 8.42 8.94 -8.45
CA GLY A 500 8.26 10.37 -8.71
C GLY A 500 6.89 10.90 -8.29
N LEU A 501 5.81 10.18 -8.60
CA LEU A 501 4.45 10.55 -8.20
C LEU A 501 4.28 10.57 -6.68
N THR A 502 4.85 9.62 -5.95
CA THR A 502 4.84 9.59 -4.48
C THR A 502 5.44 10.88 -3.93
N LEU A 503 6.62 11.29 -4.43
CA LEU A 503 7.27 12.52 -4.01
C LEU A 503 6.44 13.78 -4.37
N LEU A 504 5.85 13.83 -5.57
CA LEU A 504 4.98 14.93 -6.00
C LEU A 504 3.70 15.03 -5.15
N LEU A 505 3.10 13.90 -4.80
CA LEU A 505 1.91 13.84 -3.96
C LEU A 505 2.23 14.24 -2.52
N MET A 506 3.33 13.76 -1.93
CA MET A 506 3.81 14.20 -0.62
C MET A 506 4.08 15.72 -0.60
N ASN A 507 4.68 16.25 -1.66
CA ASN A 507 4.94 17.69 -1.80
C ASN A 507 3.64 18.50 -1.93
N THR A 508 2.64 17.95 -2.62
CA THR A 508 1.29 18.54 -2.74
C THR A 508 0.58 18.54 -1.39
N LEU A 509 0.65 17.45 -0.62
CA LEU A 509 0.08 17.38 0.73
C LEU A 509 0.75 18.39 1.68
N ARG A 510 2.07 18.56 1.58
CA ARG A 510 2.82 19.60 2.31
C ARG A 510 2.35 21.00 1.93
N PHE A 511 2.12 21.24 0.64
CA PHE A 511 1.59 22.51 0.16
C PHE A 511 0.20 22.79 0.75
N LEU A 512 -0.67 21.79 0.83
CA LEU A 512 -2.00 21.93 1.43
C LEU A 512 -1.95 22.16 2.94
N SER A 513 -0.97 21.60 3.65
CA SER A 513 -0.88 21.68 5.11
C SER A 513 -0.34 23.04 5.61
N LYS A 514 0.55 23.70 4.87
CA LYS A 514 1.12 25.02 5.25
C LYS A 514 0.28 26.20 4.73
N ARG A 515 -0.25 27.02 5.64
CA ARG A 515 -0.99 28.25 5.33
C ARG A 515 -0.07 29.39 4.90
N ASP A 516 0.94 29.70 5.72
CA ASP A 516 1.91 30.77 5.47
C ASP A 516 3.24 30.15 5.04
N ARG A 517 3.83 30.68 3.97
CA ARG A 517 4.99 30.07 3.31
C ARG A 517 6.06 31.12 3.13
N SER A 518 7.24 30.82 3.67
CA SER A 518 8.44 31.60 3.38
C SER A 518 8.90 31.37 1.94
N LEU A 519 9.67 32.30 1.38
CA LEU A 519 10.31 32.13 0.07
C LEU A 519 11.16 30.85 0.04
N THR A 520 11.89 30.57 1.13
CA THR A 520 12.70 29.37 1.30
C THR A 520 11.87 28.08 1.29
N ASP A 521 10.68 28.07 1.91
CA ASP A 521 9.77 26.94 1.85
C ASP A 521 9.28 26.68 0.42
N THR A 522 8.97 27.75 -0.33
CA THR A 522 8.55 27.66 -1.73
C THR A 522 9.66 27.11 -2.61
N LEU A 523 10.89 27.59 -2.46
CA LEU A 523 12.05 27.07 -3.20
C LEU A 523 12.28 25.58 -2.94
N ARG A 524 12.14 25.11 -1.70
CA ARG A 524 12.23 23.68 -1.36
C ARG A 524 11.14 22.85 -2.00
N MET A 525 9.90 23.35 -2.00
CA MET A 525 8.80 22.65 -2.66
C MET A 525 9.02 22.55 -4.17
N VAL A 526 9.55 23.60 -4.81
CA VAL A 526 9.92 23.56 -6.23
C VAL A 526 11.03 22.54 -6.48
N PHE A 527 12.08 22.54 -5.65
CA PHE A 527 13.16 21.55 -5.74
C PHE A 527 12.63 20.11 -5.64
N ASN A 528 11.82 19.82 -4.63
CA ASN A 528 11.20 18.50 -4.45
C ASN A 528 10.34 18.11 -5.67
N ALA A 529 9.61 19.07 -6.25
CA ALA A 529 8.81 18.83 -7.44
C ALA A 529 9.68 18.50 -8.66
N VAL A 530 10.80 19.22 -8.84
CA VAL A 530 11.76 18.94 -9.93
C VAL A 530 12.35 17.53 -9.76
N VAL A 531 12.78 17.14 -8.57
CA VAL A 531 13.29 15.77 -8.32
C VAL A 531 12.22 14.72 -8.62
N GLY A 532 10.98 14.95 -8.19
CA GLY A 532 9.85 14.04 -8.49
C GLY A 532 9.59 13.91 -9.99
N LEU A 533 9.64 15.02 -10.74
CA LEU A 533 9.50 15.01 -12.20
C LEU A 533 10.66 14.27 -12.88
N VAL A 534 11.90 14.48 -12.44
CA VAL A 534 13.07 13.75 -12.96
C VAL A 534 12.91 12.25 -12.76
N LEU A 535 12.47 11.80 -11.59
CA LEU A 535 12.20 10.38 -11.34
C LEU A 535 11.13 9.82 -12.29
N CYS A 536 10.05 10.56 -12.55
CA CYS A 536 9.05 10.15 -13.55
C CYS A 536 9.64 10.08 -14.97
N LEU A 537 10.51 11.02 -15.34
CA LEU A 537 11.11 11.07 -16.68
C LEU A 537 12.07 9.91 -16.95
N ILE A 538 12.70 9.32 -15.93
CA ILE A 538 13.55 8.13 -16.09
C ILE A 538 12.75 6.97 -16.71
N ALA A 539 11.45 6.84 -16.40
CA ALA A 539 10.59 5.81 -16.98
C ALA A 539 10.49 5.91 -18.51
N ALA A 540 10.67 7.09 -19.11
CA ALA A 540 10.59 7.29 -20.56
C ALA A 540 11.78 6.69 -21.33
N VAL A 541 12.88 6.37 -20.64
CA VAL A 541 14.11 5.85 -21.24
C VAL A 541 14.03 4.34 -21.50
N VAL A 542 12.96 3.67 -21.06
CA VAL A 542 12.81 2.19 -21.09
C VAL A 542 13.08 1.56 -22.46
N ASN A 543 12.62 2.18 -23.55
CA ASN A 543 12.78 1.65 -24.93
C ASN A 543 14.11 2.02 -25.60
N THR A 544 15.06 2.58 -24.86
CA THR A 544 16.37 2.96 -25.40
C THR A 544 17.44 1.98 -24.94
N ASN A 545 18.52 1.81 -25.71
CA ASN A 545 19.66 0.96 -25.32
C ASN A 545 20.23 1.37 -23.96
N ALA A 546 20.24 2.67 -23.65
CA ALA A 546 20.64 3.18 -22.34
C ALA A 546 19.69 2.73 -21.22
N GLY A 547 18.38 2.65 -21.49
CA GLY A 547 17.37 2.14 -20.57
C GLY A 547 17.53 0.66 -20.27
N HIS A 548 17.72 -0.17 -21.28
CA HIS A 548 18.01 -1.60 -21.11
C HIS A 548 19.27 -1.83 -20.28
N ASN A 549 20.36 -1.12 -20.59
CA ASN A 549 21.61 -1.19 -19.82
C ASN A 549 21.42 -0.73 -18.37
N PHE A 550 20.65 0.33 -18.15
CA PHE A 550 20.35 0.83 -16.82
C PHE A 550 19.47 -0.14 -16.02
N MET A 551 18.50 -0.80 -16.65
CA MET A 551 17.63 -1.81 -16.04
C MET A 551 18.40 -3.07 -15.62
N ARG A 552 19.41 -3.47 -16.40
CA ARG A 552 20.36 -4.55 -16.02
C ARG A 552 21.44 -4.09 -15.04
N SER A 553 21.56 -2.80 -14.73
CA SER A 553 22.56 -2.27 -13.81
C SER A 553 22.18 -2.44 -12.33
N SER A 554 23.17 -2.39 -11.43
CA SER A 554 22.93 -2.37 -9.97
C SER A 554 22.44 -1.01 -9.45
N ALA A 555 22.36 0.01 -10.31
CA ALA A 555 22.10 1.39 -9.91
C ALA A 555 20.61 1.77 -9.81
N VAL A 556 19.68 0.89 -10.19
CA VAL A 556 18.24 1.17 -10.23
C VAL A 556 17.71 1.63 -8.86
N LEU A 557 17.85 0.79 -7.82
CA LEU A 557 17.40 1.13 -6.45
C LEU A 557 18.24 2.26 -5.81
N PRO A 558 19.59 2.25 -5.90
CA PRO A 558 20.40 3.35 -5.42
C PRO A 558 20.00 4.72 -5.98
N THR A 559 19.59 4.80 -7.26
CA THR A 559 19.19 6.07 -7.89
C THR A 559 18.01 6.70 -7.16
N VAL A 560 16.98 5.92 -6.83
CA VAL A 560 15.82 6.42 -6.06
C VAL A 560 16.22 6.73 -4.62
N ALA A 561 17.01 5.87 -3.98
CA ALA A 561 17.50 6.11 -2.61
C ALA A 561 18.29 7.43 -2.50
N VAL A 562 19.20 7.69 -3.44
CA VAL A 562 20.00 8.92 -3.51
C VAL A 562 19.11 10.14 -3.79
N ALA A 563 18.15 10.03 -4.71
CA ALA A 563 17.21 11.11 -4.99
C ALA A 563 16.42 11.52 -3.73
N LEU A 564 15.91 10.55 -2.97
CA LEU A 564 15.21 10.80 -1.71
C LEU A 564 16.15 11.35 -0.62
N ALA A 565 17.39 10.85 -0.54
CA ALA A 565 18.41 11.36 0.39
C ALA A 565 18.74 12.84 0.11
N VAL A 566 18.89 13.22 -1.17
CA VAL A 566 19.12 14.60 -1.60
C VAL A 566 17.94 15.49 -1.22
N VAL A 567 16.70 15.03 -1.44
CA VAL A 567 15.49 15.73 -0.99
C VAL A 567 15.50 15.94 0.52
N LEU A 568 15.81 14.92 1.31
CA LEU A 568 15.91 15.03 2.76
C LEU A 568 16.97 16.04 3.19
N PHE A 569 18.16 15.98 2.59
CA PHE A 569 19.27 16.87 2.88
C PHE A 569 18.90 18.34 2.62
N VAL A 570 18.42 18.66 1.41
CA VAL A 570 18.04 20.03 1.03
C VAL A 570 16.93 20.60 1.94
N ASN A 571 16.01 19.74 2.41
CA ASN A 571 14.96 20.17 3.33
C ASN A 571 15.47 20.46 4.76
N HIS A 572 16.59 19.86 5.20
CA HIS A 572 17.12 19.97 6.56
C HIS A 572 18.28 20.97 6.74
N VAL A 573 19.06 21.26 5.70
CA VAL A 573 20.31 22.07 5.77
C VAL A 573 20.16 23.42 6.50
N HIS A 574 19.02 24.12 6.38
CA HIS A 574 18.84 25.42 7.04
C HIS A 574 18.53 25.34 8.55
N ARG A 575 17.99 24.22 9.06
CA ARG A 575 17.79 24.05 10.53
C ARG A 575 19.14 23.98 11.26
N PHE A 576 20.20 23.64 10.56
CA PHE A 576 21.56 23.56 11.06
C PHE A 576 22.24 24.94 11.05
N TRP A 577 22.10 25.70 9.96
CA TRP A 577 22.73 27.03 9.84
C TRP A 577 21.98 28.15 10.57
N GLY A 578 20.64 28.11 10.61
CA GLY A 578 19.84 29.11 11.32
C GLY A 578 20.00 29.10 12.84
N ARG A 579 20.44 27.97 13.43
CA ARG A 579 20.77 27.90 14.86
C ARG A 579 22.14 28.46 15.21
N HIS A 580 23.07 28.50 14.25
CA HIS A 580 24.38 29.15 14.43
C HIS A 580 24.29 30.67 14.26
N ALA A 581 23.40 31.17 13.41
CA ALA A 581 23.19 32.62 13.22
C ALA A 581 22.48 33.33 14.41
N MET A 582 21.84 32.59 15.32
CA MET A 582 21.23 33.16 16.54
C MET A 582 22.07 32.97 17.81
N LYS A 583 23.30 32.48 17.67
CA LYS A 583 24.28 32.35 18.76
C LYS A 583 25.56 33.16 18.53
N GLY A 584 25.59 34.00 17.49
CA GLY A 584 26.69 34.90 17.16
C GLY A 584 26.39 36.33 17.57
#